data_AF-A0A7W0S7X3-F1
#
_entry.id   AF-A0A7W0S7X3-F1
#
_cell.length_a   1.000
_cell.length_b   1.000
_cell.length_c   1.000
_cell.angle_alpha   90.00
_cell.angle_beta   90.00
_cell.angle_gamma   90.00
#
_symmetry.space_group_name_H-M   'P 1'
#
loop_
_entity.id
_entity.type
_entity.pdbx_description
1 polymer ?
#
loop_
_entity_poly.entity_id
_entity_poly.type
_entity_poly.pdbx_seq_one_letter_code
_entity_poly.pdbx_strand_id
1 'polypeptide(L)'
;MAAVLLIFAFISLLTAFFLFDKILKFQYENYRSEWEKDGKASGFFWNAPESKIFSGSLARSICILSWTFGNNLWMKNEPQIVRTALLMRLSTFLFWVLGFFLFIFGSLQ
;
A
#
# COMPACT_ATOMS: atom_id res chain seq x y z
N MET A 1 25.45 10.46 2.63
CA MET A 1 24.71 9.81 1.53
C MET A 1 23.68 8.80 2.05
N ALA A 2 24.07 7.81 2.86
CA ALA A 2 23.14 6.82 3.43
C ALA A 2 21.95 7.44 4.20
N ALA A 3 22.19 8.43 5.07
CA ALA A 3 21.12 9.12 5.79
C ALA A 3 20.08 9.78 4.87
N VAL A 4 20.52 10.34 3.73
CA VAL A 4 19.62 10.96 2.74
C VAL A 4 18.76 9.91 2.05
N LEU A 5 19.37 8.79 1.62
CA LEU A 5 18.64 7.66 1.03
C LEU A 5 17.62 7.08 2.01
N LEU A 6 17.96 7.00 3.29
CA LEU A 6 17.07 6.52 4.35
C LEU A 6 15.86 7.44 4.54
N ILE A 7 16.06 8.76 4.53
CA ILE A 7 14.95 9.73 4.59
C ILE A 7 14.01 9.55 3.39
N PHE A 8 14.55 9.45 2.17
CA PHE A 8 13.71 9.24 0.98
C PHE A 8 12.99 7.90 1.00
N ALA A 9 13.63 6.84 1.49
CA ALA A 9 13.00 5.53 1.63
C ALA A 9 11.83 5.62 2.63
N PHE A 10 12.04 6.27 3.77
CA PHE A 10 11.01 6.46 4.78
C PHE A 10 9.82 7.27 4.26
N ILE A 11 10.07 8.38 3.54
CA ILE A 11 9.00 9.19 2.92
C ILE A 11 8.22 8.36 1.89
N SER A 12 8.93 7.57 1.06
CA SER A 12 8.31 6.71 0.05
C SER A 12 7.41 5.65 0.70
N LEU A 13 7.86 5.06 1.81
CA LEU A 13 7.09 4.08 2.59
C LEU A 13 5.82 4.69 3.18
N LEU A 14 5.94 5.85 3.85
CA LEU A 14 4.77 6.53 4.42
C LEU A 14 3.77 6.95 3.35
N THR A 15 4.25 7.39 2.19
CA THR A 15 3.40 7.73 1.05
C THR A 15 2.63 6.51 0.56
N ALA A 16 3.30 5.35 0.43
CA ALA A 16 2.64 4.11 0.04
C ALA A 16 1.55 3.69 1.04
N PHE A 17 1.82 3.81 2.35
CA PHE A 17 0.83 3.50 3.40
C PHE A 17 -0.38 4.43 3.34
N PHE A 18 -0.17 5.73 3.16
CA PHE A 18 -1.26 6.69 3.06
C PHE A 18 -2.12 6.46 1.81
N LEU A 19 -1.50 6.17 0.67
CA LEU A 19 -2.22 5.87 -0.57
C LEU A 19 -2.99 4.56 -0.47
N PHE A 20 -2.43 3.54 0.19
CA PHE A 20 -3.12 2.29 0.48
C PHE A 20 -4.39 2.55 1.29
N ASP A 21 -4.29 3.30 2.39
CA ASP A 21 -5.43 3.63 3.25
C ASP A 21 -6.51 4.42 2.51
N LYS A 22 -6.10 5.34 1.63
CA LYS A 22 -7.03 6.09 0.80
C LYS A 22 -7.82 5.18 -0.14
N ILE A 23 -7.15 4.22 -0.78
CA ILE A 23 -7.80 3.23 -1.66
C ILE A 23 -8.71 2.31 -0.84
N LEU A 24 -8.25 1.85 0.33
CA LEU A 24 -9.00 0.97 1.21
C LEU A 24 -10.27 1.64 1.74
N LYS A 25 -10.16 2.89 2.20
CA LYS A 25 -11.32 3.67 2.65
C LYS A 25 -12.33 3.85 1.52
N PHE A 26 -11.86 4.17 0.32
CA PHE A 26 -12.75 4.29 -0.83
C PHE A 26 -13.43 2.95 -1.19
N GLN A 27 -12.69 1.84 -1.15
CA GLN A 27 -13.25 0.50 -1.36
C GLN A 27 -14.32 0.18 -0.32
N TYR A 28 -14.05 0.48 0.95
CA TYR A 28 -15.00 0.28 2.05
C TYR A 28 -16.30 1.06 1.85
N GLU A 29 -16.20 2.33 1.43
CA GLU A 29 -17.35 3.23 1.25
C GLU A 29 -18.18 2.90 0.00
N ASN A 30 -17.54 2.50 -1.11
CA ASN A 30 -18.20 2.39 -2.42
C ASN A 30 -18.33 0.94 -2.93
N TYR A 31 -17.45 0.05 -2.49
CA TYR A 31 -17.33 -1.35 -2.94
C TYR A 31 -17.31 -2.31 -1.76
N ARG A 32 -18.28 -2.14 -0.86
CA ARG A 32 -18.36 -2.87 0.40
C ARG A 32 -18.28 -4.38 0.24
N SER A 33 -18.98 -4.93 -0.76
CA SER A 33 -18.97 -6.37 -1.06
C SER A 33 -17.58 -6.89 -1.46
N GLU A 34 -16.80 -6.10 -2.20
CA GLU A 34 -15.43 -6.44 -2.58
C GLU A 34 -14.48 -6.36 -1.38
N TRP A 35 -14.64 -5.34 -0.52
CA TRP A 35 -13.87 -5.24 0.73
C TRP A 35 -14.12 -6.43 1.68
N GLU A 36 -15.35 -6.93 1.73
CA GLU A 36 -15.69 -8.12 2.51
C GLU A 36 -15.08 -9.40 1.92
N LYS A 37 -15.08 -9.54 0.58
CA LYS A 37 -14.40 -10.65 -0.11
C LYS A 37 -12.90 -10.63 0.12
N ASP A 38 -12.31 -9.44 0.19
CA ASP A 38 -10.90 -9.22 0.51
C ASP A 38 -10.56 -9.52 1.99
N GLY A 39 -11.54 -9.97 2.78
CA GLY A 39 -11.31 -10.42 4.16
C GLY A 39 -11.37 -9.30 5.20
N LYS A 40 -12.01 -8.18 4.87
CA LYS A 40 -12.16 -6.99 5.74
C LYS A 40 -10.81 -6.41 6.13
N ALA A 41 -10.00 -6.11 5.12
CA ALA A 41 -8.68 -5.55 5.28
C ALA A 41 -8.70 -4.29 6.14
N SER A 42 -7.68 -4.19 7.00
CA SER A 42 -7.41 -3.04 7.87
C SER A 42 -6.34 -2.15 7.23
N GLY A 43 -6.37 -0.84 7.47
CA GLY A 43 -5.36 0.10 6.97
C GLY A 43 -4.23 0.33 7.96
N PHE A 44 -3.19 1.04 7.53
CA PHE A 44 -2.04 1.39 8.36
C PHE A 44 -2.36 2.47 9.39
N PHE A 45 -3.14 3.46 8.98
CA PHE A 45 -3.56 4.63 9.75
C PHE A 45 -5.09 4.71 9.90
N TRP A 46 -5.83 4.05 9.01
CA TRP A 46 -7.29 3.99 9.04
C TRP A 46 -7.80 2.55 9.19
N ASN A 47 -8.71 2.31 10.13
CA ASN A 47 -9.35 1.02 10.33
C ASN A 47 -10.86 1.14 10.20
N ALA A 48 -11.45 0.23 9.41
CA ALA A 48 -12.88 0.03 9.37
C ALA A 48 -13.39 -0.49 10.72
N PRO A 49 -14.57 -0.06 11.22
CA PRO A 49 -15.13 -0.52 12.49
C PRO A 49 -15.30 -2.03 12.59
N GLU A 50 -15.54 -2.71 11.47
CA GLU A 50 -15.77 -4.15 11.41
C GLU A 50 -14.50 -4.96 11.10
N SER A 51 -13.34 -4.28 10.96
CA SER A 51 -12.05 -4.95 10.79
C SER A 51 -11.56 -5.48 12.15
N LYS A 52 -11.16 -6.75 12.18
CA LYS A 52 -10.50 -7.34 13.36
C LYS A 52 -8.98 -7.20 13.20
N ILE A 53 -8.25 -7.00 14.30
CA ILE A 53 -6.80 -6.71 14.27
C ILE A 53 -6.00 -7.80 13.53
N PHE A 54 -6.17 -9.07 13.89
CA PHE A 54 -5.38 -10.16 13.30
C PHE A 54 -5.81 -10.52 11.87
N SER A 55 -7.10 -10.79 11.64
CA SER A 55 -7.58 -11.15 10.30
C SER A 55 -7.48 -9.99 9.32
N GLY A 56 -7.72 -8.75 9.80
CA GLY A 56 -7.58 -7.55 9.01
C GLY A 56 -6.14 -7.25 8.62
N SER A 57 -5.14 -7.65 9.41
CA SER A 57 -3.73 -7.50 9.06
C SER A 57 -3.29 -8.51 7.99
N LEU A 58 -3.79 -9.76 8.03
CA LEU A 58 -3.51 -10.73 6.98
C LEU A 58 -4.19 -10.32 5.66
N ALA A 59 -5.45 -9.91 5.74
CA ALA A 59 -6.19 -9.36 4.61
C ALA A 59 -5.48 -8.16 3.98
N ARG A 60 -4.92 -7.26 4.81
CA ARG A 60 -4.10 -6.13 4.34
C ARG A 60 -2.92 -6.60 3.48
N SER A 61 -2.14 -7.58 3.94
CA SER A 61 -1.01 -8.10 3.17
C SER A 61 -1.45 -8.68 1.82
N ILE A 62 -2.58 -9.40 1.79
CA ILE A 62 -3.17 -9.94 0.56
C ILE A 62 -3.60 -8.79 -0.37
N CYS A 63 -4.30 -7.78 0.15
CA CYS A 63 -4.69 -6.60 -0.62
C CYS A 63 -3.47 -5.86 -1.18
N ILE A 64 -2.42 -5.64 -0.39
CA ILE A 64 -1.19 -4.97 -0.86
C ILE A 64 -0.59 -5.72 -2.05
N LEU A 65 -0.46 -7.05 -1.96
CA LEU A 65 0.05 -7.87 -3.06
C LEU A 65 -0.88 -7.81 -4.29
N SER A 66 -2.18 -8.04 -4.07
CA SER A 66 -3.20 -8.00 -5.13
C SER A 66 -3.28 -6.63 -5.81
N TRP A 67 -3.13 -5.53 -5.09
CA TRP A 67 -3.26 -4.19 -5.65
C TRP A 67 -1.96 -3.68 -6.25
N THR A 68 -0.82 -4.19 -5.78
CA THR A 68 0.49 -3.87 -6.37
C THR A 68 0.68 -4.60 -7.71
N PHE A 69 0.33 -5.89 -7.77
CA PHE A 69 0.61 -6.73 -8.93
C PHE A 69 -0.61 -7.11 -9.77
N GLY A 70 -1.80 -7.01 -9.21
CA GLY A 70 -3.05 -7.44 -9.85
C GLY A 70 -3.83 -6.31 -10.52
N ASN A 71 -4.86 -6.74 -11.26
CA ASN A 71 -5.75 -5.86 -12.01
C ASN A 71 -7.18 -5.98 -11.47
N ASN A 72 -7.46 -5.26 -10.38
CA ASN A 72 -8.74 -5.32 -9.70
C ASN A 72 -9.84 -4.67 -10.53
N LEU A 73 -10.89 -5.42 -10.85
CA LEU A 73 -11.96 -4.98 -11.75
C LEU A 73 -12.66 -3.72 -11.23
N TRP A 74 -12.93 -3.65 -9.92
CA TRP A 74 -13.61 -2.51 -9.31
C TRP A 74 -12.79 -1.21 -9.42
N MET A 75 -11.46 -1.28 -9.37
CA MET A 75 -10.60 -0.11 -9.51
C MET A 75 -10.64 0.49 -10.92
N LYS A 76 -10.83 -0.34 -11.98
CA LYS A 76 -10.79 0.12 -13.37
C LYS A 76 -11.86 1.14 -13.71
N ASN A 77 -12.99 1.06 -13.02
CA ASN A 77 -14.12 1.94 -13.25
C ASN A 77 -13.91 3.33 -12.61
N GLU A 78 -12.84 3.50 -11.82
CA GLU A 78 -12.61 4.67 -10.99
C GLU A 78 -11.26 5.35 -11.31
N PRO A 79 -11.23 6.31 -12.25
CA PRO A 79 -9.98 6.93 -12.72
C PRO A 79 -9.13 7.54 -11.60
N GLN A 80 -9.77 8.07 -10.55
CA GLN A 80 -9.07 8.64 -9.40
C GLN A 80 -8.36 7.56 -8.57
N ILE A 81 -8.97 6.39 -8.43
CA ILE A 81 -8.38 5.25 -7.72
C ILE A 81 -7.28 4.61 -8.54
N VAL A 82 -7.43 4.51 -9.86
CA VAL A 82 -6.34 4.05 -10.74
C VAL A 82 -5.10 4.93 -10.56
N ARG A 83 -5.25 6.26 -10.58
CA ARG A 83 -4.12 7.18 -10.34
C ARG A 83 -3.51 6.99 -8.95
N THR A 84 -4.35 6.86 -7.92
CA THR A 84 -3.89 6.63 -6.54
C THR A 84 -3.14 5.30 -6.41
N ALA A 85 -3.61 4.24 -7.07
CA ALA A 85 -2.97 2.92 -7.09
C ALA A 85 -1.65 2.95 -7.87
N LEU A 86 -1.56 3.70 -8.97
CA LEU A 86 -0.30 3.90 -9.69
C LEU A 86 0.73 4.62 -8.82
N LEU A 87 0.34 5.70 -8.13
CA LEU A 87 1.21 6.39 -7.19
C LEU A 87 1.66 5.46 -6.05
N MET A 88 0.76 4.65 -5.52
CA MET A 88 1.09 3.66 -4.48
C MET A 88 2.15 2.67 -4.99
N ARG A 89 1.97 2.14 -6.21
CA ARG A 89 2.93 1.22 -6.84
C ARG A 89 4.29 1.88 -7.06
N LEU A 90 4.32 3.11 -7.54
CA LEU A 90 5.55 3.87 -7.75
C LEU A 90 6.28 4.14 -6.43
N SER A 91 5.55 4.54 -5.38
CA SER A 91 6.13 4.75 -4.04
C SER A 91 6.70 3.46 -3.46
N THR A 92 5.98 2.33 -3.59
CA THR A 92 6.49 1.01 -3.16
C THR A 92 7.73 0.61 -3.95
N PHE A 93 7.75 0.80 -5.26
CA PHE A 93 8.92 0.50 -6.09
C PHE A 93 10.13 1.36 -5.70
N LEU A 94 9.92 2.67 -5.50
CA LEU A 94 10.97 3.60 -5.09
C LEU A 94 11.57 3.21 -3.74
N PHE A 95 10.74 2.79 -2.78
CA PHE A 95 11.20 2.28 -1.50
C PHE A 95 12.15 1.08 -1.67
N TRP A 96 11.78 0.09 -2.49
CA TRP A 96 12.63 -1.08 -2.75
C TRP A 96 13.95 -0.72 -3.44
N VAL A 97 13.92 0.19 -4.42
CA VAL A 97 15.14 0.67 -5.09
C VAL A 97 16.07 1.37 -4.11
N LEU A 98 15.55 2.27 -3.28
CA LEU A 98 16.35 2.96 -2.27
C LEU A 98 16.90 2.00 -1.20
N GLY A 99 16.09 1.02 -0.78
CA GLY A 99 16.51 -0.04 0.14
C GLY A 99 17.64 -0.92 -0.44
N PHE A 100 17.56 -1.26 -1.73
CA PHE A 100 18.62 -1.99 -2.41
C PHE A 100 19.95 -1.22 -2.44
N PHE A 101 19.91 0.08 -2.75
CA PHE A 101 21.12 0.93 -2.70
C PHE A 101 21.68 1.04 -1.28
N LEU A 102 20.82 1.22 -0.26
CA LEU A 102 21.25 1.24 1.14
C LEU A 102 21.94 -0.07 1.55
N PHE A 103 21.40 -1.22 1.12
CA PHE A 103 21.99 -2.53 1.40
C PHE A 103 23.37 -2.69 0.76
N ILE A 104 23.53 -2.33 -0.52
CA ILE A 104 24.82 -2.38 -1.21
C ILE A 104 25.85 -1.44 -0.56
N PHE A 105 25.51 -0.17 -0.34
CA PHE A 105 26.46 0.78 0.24
C PHE A 105 26.78 0.50 1.70
N GLY A 106 25.84 -0.09 2.45
CA GLY A 106 26.05 -0.46 3.85
C GLY A 106 26.85 -1.75 4.04
N SER A 107 26.90 -2.64 3.04
CA SER A 107 27.68 -3.88 3.09
C SER A 107 29.12 -3.74 2.59
N LEU A 108 29.45 -2.61 1.97
CA LEU A 108 30.79 -2.28 1.45
C LEU A 108 31.64 -1.43 2.43
N GLN A 109 31.11 -1.14 3.62
CA GLN A 109 31.80 -0.42 4.71
C GLN A 109 32.24 -1.38 5.81
#